data_AF-A0A1I2LZ72-F1
#
_entry.id   AF-A0A1I2LZ72-F1
#
_cell.length_a   1.000
_cell.length_b   1.000
_cell.length_c   1.000
_cell.angle_alpha   90.00
_cell.angle_beta   90.00
_cell.angle_gamma   90.00
#
_symmetry.space_group_name_H-M   'P 1'
#
loop_
_entity.id
_entity.type
_entity.pdbx_description
1 polymer ?
#
loop_
_entity_poly.entity_id
_entity_poly.type
_entity_poly.pdbx_seq_one_letter_code
_entity_poly.pdbx_strand_id
1 'polypeptide(L)' 'MDPLLLLLREEMSRKLSEAAGTMAATMEVLSATRTIAGDVRGTESLRAAIEELGTTRDHLLQQARTLEAFAPRG' A
#
# COMPACT_ATOMS: atom_id res chain seq x y z
N MET A 1 4.53 21.12 -20.50
CA MET A 1 3.69 20.15 -19.76
C MET A 1 2.42 20.87 -19.33
N ASP A 2 1.28 20.20 -19.37
CA ASP A 2 0.02 20.75 -18.86
C ASP A 2 0.07 20.82 -17.32
N PRO A 3 -0.09 22.01 -16.71
CA PRO A 3 -0.07 22.18 -15.25
C PRO A 3 -1.11 21.33 -14.52
N LEU A 4 -2.26 21.07 -15.14
CA LEU A 4 -3.31 20.24 -14.55
C LEU A 4 -2.90 18.77 -14.49
N LEU A 5 -2.16 18.29 -15.49
CA LEU A 5 -1.62 16.92 -15.48
C LEU A 5 -0.56 16.72 -14.39
N LEU A 6 0.23 17.76 -14.09
CA LEU A 6 1.19 17.73 -12.98
C LEU A 6 0.48 17.65 -11.62
N LEU A 7 -0.52 18.50 -11.39
CA LEU A 7 -1.30 18.50 -10.15
C LEU A 7 -2.08 17.19 -9.95
N LEU A 8 -2.72 16.68 -11.01
CA LEU A 8 -3.43 15.41 -10.96
C LEU A 8 -2.49 14.26 -10.58
N ARG A 9 -1.28 14.25 -11.13
CA ARG A 9 -0.27 13.22 -10.85
C ARG A 9 0.21 13.29 -9.40
N GLU A 10 0.52 14.47 -8.89
CA GLU A 10 0.93 14.66 -7.49
C GLU A 10 -0.16 14.19 -6.52
N GLU A 11 -1.41 14.55 -6.80
CA GLU A 11 -2.56 14.11 -6.00
C GLU A 11 -2.74 12.59 -6.06
N MET A 12 -2.58 11.98 -7.24
CA MET A 12 -2.64 10.52 -7.38
C MET A 12 -1.50 9.82 -6.63
N SER A 13 -0.25 10.31 -6.71
CA SER A 13 0.86 9.74 -5.95
C SER A 13 0.60 9.81 -4.44
N ARG A 14 0.08 10.94 -3.96
CA ARG A 14 -0.30 11.13 -2.56
C ARG A 14 -1.35 10.13 -2.13
N LYS A 15 -2.45 10.00 -2.87
CA LYS A 15 -3.54 9.05 -2.56
C LYS A 15 -3.07 7.60 -2.54
N LEU A 16 -2.23 7.21 -3.49
CA LEU A 16 -1.66 5.86 -3.53
C LEU A 16 -0.78 5.59 -2.30
N SER A 17 0.01 6.59 -1.90
CA SER A 17 0.86 6.51 -0.71
C SER A 17 0.04 6.44 0.59
N GLU A 18 -1.02 7.23 0.71
CA GLU A 18 -1.94 7.20 1.86
C GLU A 18 -2.67 5.86 1.98
N ALA A 19 -3.14 5.31 0.85
CA ALA A 19 -3.76 4.00 0.78
C ALA A 19 -2.77 2.89 1.20
N ALA A 20 -1.53 2.93 0.70
CA ALA A 20 -0.48 2.01 1.10
C ALA A 20 -0.15 2.12 2.61
N GLY A 21 -0.13 3.33 3.16
CA GLY A 21 0.04 3.56 4.60
C GLY A 21 -1.08 2.95 5.44
N THR A 22 -2.33 3.09 4.99
CA THR A 22 -3.50 2.48 5.65
C THR A 22 -3.45 0.95 5.63
N MET A 23 -3.02 0.36 4.51
CA MET A 23 -2.80 -1.08 4.40
C MET A 23 -1.70 -1.56 5.35
N ALA A 24 -0.58 -0.82 5.46
CA ALA A 24 0.50 -1.14 6.39
C ALA A 24 0.01 -1.13 7.86
N ALA A 25 -0.74 -0.10 8.27
CA ALA A 25 -1.33 -0.05 9.61
C ALA A 25 -2.28 -1.23 9.87
N THR A 26 -3.08 -1.61 8.87
CA THR A 26 -3.98 -2.77 8.97
C THR A 26 -3.19 -4.08 9.12
N MET A 27 -2.10 -4.23 8.37
CA MET A 27 -1.21 -5.39 8.49
C MET A 27 -0.58 -5.49 9.88
N GLU A 28 -0.21 -4.37 10.51
CA GLU A 28 0.32 -4.35 11.88
C GLU A 28 -0.73 -4.87 12.88
N VAL A 29 -1.98 -4.41 12.78
CA VAL A 29 -3.08 -4.88 13.64
C VAL A 29 -3.35 -6.37 13.42
N LEU A 30 -3.39 -6.84 12.17
CA LEU A 30 -3.58 -8.26 11.87
C LEU A 30 -2.41 -9.11 12.36
N SER A 31 -1.18 -8.61 12.25
CA SER A 31 0.02 -9.29 12.75
C SER A 31 0.05 -9.37 14.29
N ALA A 32 -0.34 -8.29 14.97
CA ALA A 32 -0.53 -8.29 16.42
C ALA A 32 -1.62 -9.28 16.83
N THR A 33 -2.74 -9.30 16.11
CA THR A 33 -3.84 -10.25 16.33
C THR A 33 -3.38 -11.69 16.15
N ARG A 34 -2.60 -11.99 15.10
CA ARG A 34 -1.98 -13.31 14.89
C ARG A 34 -1.04 -13.69 16.02
N THR A 35 -0.24 -12.74 16.50
CA THR A 35 0.70 -12.96 17.61
C THR A 35 -0.04 -13.33 18.89
N ILE A 36 -1.16 -12.64 19.19
CA ILE A 36 -2.01 -12.92 20.35
C ILE A 36 -2.72 -14.27 20.21
N ALA A 37 -3.29 -14.55 19.03
CA ALA A 37 -3.98 -15.80 18.77
C ALA A 37 -3.02 -17.01 18.80
N GLY A 38 -1.74 -16.80 18.46
CA GLY A 38 -0.78 -17.87 18.20
C GLY A 38 -0.99 -18.50 16.83
N ASP A 39 -0.04 -19.33 16.39
CA ASP A 39 -0.13 -20.08 15.12
C ASP A 39 -1.00 -21.34 15.30
N VAL A 40 -2.26 -21.11 15.70
CA VAL A 40 -3.30 -22.14 15.85
C VAL A 40 -4.01 -22.37 14.53
N ARG A 41 -4.45 -23.63 14.32
CA ARG A 41 -5.33 -24.01 13.21
C ARG A 41 -6.57 -23.11 13.21
N GLY A 42 -6.84 -22.47 12.08
CA GLY A 42 -7.92 -21.49 11.89
C GLY A 42 -7.44 -20.07 11.64
N THR A 43 -6.15 -19.77 11.80
CA THR A 43 -5.55 -18.45 11.51
C THR A 43 -5.01 -18.33 10.09
N GLU A 44 -5.21 -19.34 9.23
CA GLU A 44 -4.74 -19.35 7.84
C GLU A 44 -5.32 -18.18 7.04
N SER A 45 -6.59 -17.83 7.27
CA SER A 45 -7.23 -16.67 6.65
C SER A 45 -6.58 -15.36 7.07
N LEU A 46 -6.07 -15.28 8.31
CA LEU A 46 -5.38 -14.10 8.82
C LEU A 46 -4.00 -13.93 8.17
N ARG A 47 -3.30 -15.05 7.94
CA ARG A 47 -2.04 -15.07 7.19
C ARG A 47 -2.25 -14.64 5.73
N ALA A 48 -3.25 -15.21 5.06
CA ALA A 48 -3.60 -14.87 3.69
C ALA A 48 -3.96 -13.38 3.55
N ALA A 49 -4.73 -12.83 4.51
CA ALA A 49 -5.08 -11.41 4.51
C ALA A 49 -3.85 -10.49 4.63
N ILE A 50 -2.88 -10.85 5.50
CA ILE A 50 -1.63 -10.07 5.63
C ILE A 50 -0.82 -10.11 4.33
N GLU A 51 -0.73 -11.27 3.68
CA GLU A 51 -0.01 -11.45 2.41
C GLU A 51 -0.67 -10.68 1.24
N GLU A 52 -1.99 -10.72 1.14
CA GLU A 52 -2.76 -10.00 0.12
C GLU A 52 -2.64 -8.48 0.30
N LEU A 53 -2.74 -8.00 1.55
CA LEU A 53 -2.54 -6.58 1.86
C LEU A 53 -1.10 -6.15 1.55
N GLY A 54 -0.10 -6.97 1.86
CA GLY A 54 1.30 -6.69 1.53
C GLY A 54 1.53 -6.56 0.03
N THR A 55 0.99 -7.51 -0.76
CA THR A 55 1.08 -7.50 -2.21
C THR A 55 0.40 -6.26 -2.80
N THR A 56 -0.78 -5.92 -2.30
CA THR A 56 -1.53 -4.75 -2.76
C THR A 56 -0.82 -3.44 -2.41
N ARG A 57 -0.32 -3.31 -1.19
CA ARG A 57 0.48 -2.16 -0.74
C ARG A 57 1.69 -1.95 -1.65
N ASP A 58 2.43 -3.01 -1.94
CA ASP A 58 3.64 -2.92 -2.76
C ASP A 58 3.33 -2.52 -4.21
N HIS A 59 2.20 -2.99 -4.74
CA HIS A 59 1.70 -2.56 -6.05
C HIS A 59 1.33 -1.07 -6.07
N LEU A 60 0.62 -0.57 -5.04
CA LEU A 60 0.28 0.86 -4.94
C LEU A 60 1.53 1.75 -4.86
N LEU A 61 2.52 1.34 -4.05
CA LEU A 61 3.80 2.05 -3.96
C LEU A 61 4.55 2.03 -5.30
N GLN A 62 4.48 0.91 -6.03
CA GLN A 62 5.08 0.84 -7.36
C GLN A 62 4.38 1.76 -8.36
N GLN A 63 3.05 1.87 -8.31
CA GLN A 63 2.29 2.80 -9.13
C GLN A 63 2.65 4.26 -8.79
N ALA A 64 2.77 4.61 -7.51
CA ALA A 64 3.20 5.95 -7.08
C ALA A 64 4.60 6.29 -7.61
N ARG A 65 5.58 5.39 -7.44
CA ARG A 65 6.94 5.56 -7.99
C ARG A 65 6.95 5.69 -9.51
N THR A 66 6.10 4.94 -10.18
CA THR A 66 5.98 4.98 -11.65
C THR A 66 5.45 6.34 -12.09
N LEU A 67 4.43 6.87 -11.43
CA LEU A 67 3.91 8.22 -11.70
C LEU A 67 5.00 9.28 -11.52
N GLU A 68 5.80 9.19 -10.44
CA GLU A 68 6.92 10.11 -10.20
C GLU A 68 8.03 10.00 -11.25
N ALA A 69 8.35 8.79 -11.72
CA ALA A 69 9.38 8.56 -12.72
C ALA A 69 9.05 9.15 -14.11
N PHE A 70 7.76 9.31 -14.44
CA PHE A 70 7.32 10.00 -15.66
C PHE A 70 7.39 11.53 -15.57
N ALA A 71 7.90 12.09 -14.46
CA ALA A 71 8.23 13.51 -14.40
C ALA A 71 9.52 13.79 -15.19
N PRO A 72 9.51 14.67 -16.20
CA PRO A 72 10.76 15.20 -16.71
C PRO A 72 11.45 15.92 -15.56
N ARG A 73 12.71 15.54 -15.29
CA ARG A 73 13.58 16.29 -14.38
C ARG A 73 13.83 17.64 -15.04
N GLY A 74 13.05 18.65 -14.62
CA GLY A 74 13.28 20.05 -14.97
C GLY A 74 14.55 20.57 -14.32
#